data_AF-A0A9X1KDU0-F1
#
_entry.id   AF-A0A9X1KDU0-F1
#
_cell.length_a   1.000
_cell.length_b   1.000
_cell.length_c   1.000
_cell.angle_alpha   90.00
_cell.angle_beta   90.00
_cell.angle_gamma   90.00
#
_symmetry.space_group_name_H-M   'P 1'
#
loop_
_entity.id
_entity.type
_entity.pdbx_description
1 polymer ?
#
loop_
_entity_poly.entity_id
_entity_poly.type
_entity_poly.pdbx_seq_one_letter_code
_entity_poly.pdbx_strand_id
1 'polypeptide(L)'
;MMITGKLEVTIKINELPEATTIENGWQQFEVDCDGRIISVTVKPKVWKKLTDAQANYPQWVGAIAGKLGEATDNGFVLLEPNIQTFEKKAKTPAADAATAS
;
A
#
# COMPACT_ATOMS: atom_id res chain seq x y z
N MET A 1 -13.97 -26.95 20.40
CA MET A 1 -12.69 -26.36 20.86
C MET A 1 -12.40 -25.19 19.92
N MET A 2 -12.09 -24.00 20.46
CA MET A 2 -11.86 -22.79 19.65
C MET A 2 -10.36 -22.62 19.40
N ILE A 3 -9.94 -22.39 18.15
CA ILE A 3 -8.55 -22.10 17.79
C ILE A 3 -8.34 -20.58 17.69
N THR A 4 -7.15 -20.10 18.06
CA THR A 4 -6.77 -18.68 17.91
C THR A 4 -6.29 -18.40 16.50
N GLY A 5 -6.83 -17.36 15.85
CA GLY A 5 -6.40 -16.87 14.55
C GLY A 5 -5.78 -15.47 14.61
N LYS A 6 -5.06 -15.08 13.56
CA LYS A 6 -4.57 -13.72 13.34
C LYS A 6 -5.39 -13.10 12.21
N LEU A 7 -5.98 -11.93 12.45
CA LEU A 7 -6.63 -11.13 11.43
C LEU A 7 -5.65 -10.06 10.92
N GLU A 8 -5.45 -10.00 9.61
CA GLU A 8 -4.64 -8.99 8.93
C GLU A 8 -5.38 -8.44 7.72
N VAL A 9 -5.11 -7.19 7.39
CA VAL A 9 -5.64 -6.49 6.21
C VAL A 9 -4.46 -6.10 5.31
N THR A 10 -4.66 -6.17 4.00
CA THR A 10 -3.67 -5.72 3.01
C THR A 10 -4.29 -4.68 2.09
N ILE A 11 -3.66 -3.52 2.00
CA ILE A 11 -4.02 -2.40 1.13
C ILE A 11 -3.00 -2.35 -0.01
N LYS A 12 -3.47 -2.20 -1.25
CA LYS A 12 -2.60 -2.12 -2.43
C LYS A 12 -2.66 -0.73 -3.03
N ILE A 13 -1.49 -0.13 -3.21
CA ILE A 13 -1.31 1.16 -3.88
C ILE A 13 -0.34 0.98 -5.05
N ASN A 14 -0.42 1.86 -6.04
CA ASN A 14 0.47 1.91 -7.21
C ASN A 14 1.10 3.30 -7.41
N GLU A 15 0.81 4.23 -6.49
CA GLU A 15 1.32 5.59 -6.47
C GLU A 15 1.76 5.92 -5.05
N LEU A 16 2.73 6.82 -4.91
CA LEU A 16 3.24 7.22 -3.61
C LEU A 16 2.22 8.17 -2.93
N PRO A 17 1.71 7.85 -1.73
CA PRO A 17 0.75 8.71 -1.05
C PRO A 17 1.43 9.98 -0.53
N GLU A 18 0.66 11.04 -0.37
CA GLU A 18 1.12 12.25 0.32
C GLU A 18 1.31 11.93 1.81
N ALA A 19 2.56 12.07 2.28
CA ALA A 19 2.91 11.73 3.65
C ALA A 19 3.43 12.96 4.41
N THR A 20 3.03 13.06 5.67
CA THR A 20 3.57 14.01 6.64
C THR A 20 4.64 13.32 7.47
N THR A 21 5.80 13.97 7.58
CA THR A 21 6.84 13.52 8.51
C THR A 21 6.48 13.95 9.93
N ILE A 22 6.39 12.99 10.84
CA ILE A 22 6.12 13.20 12.26
C ILE A 22 7.37 12.88 13.10
N GLU A 23 7.20 12.71 14.41
CA GLU A 23 8.27 12.37 15.33
C GLU A 23 9.10 11.16 14.88
N ASN A 24 10.40 11.20 15.17
CA ASN A 24 11.37 10.15 14.81
C ASN A 24 11.53 9.93 13.28
N GLY A 25 11.07 10.87 12.46
CA GLY A 25 11.13 10.79 11.00
C GLY A 25 10.11 9.82 10.40
N TRP A 26 9.15 9.34 11.20
CA TRP A 26 8.12 8.43 10.72
C TRP A 26 7.21 9.15 9.74
N GLN A 27 6.66 8.41 8.79
CA GLN A 27 5.78 8.95 7.76
C GLN A 27 4.36 8.54 8.08
N GLN A 28 3.47 9.52 8.21
CA GLN A 28 2.05 9.33 8.38
C GLN A 28 1.33 9.74 7.10
N PHE A 29 0.43 8.89 6.61
CA PHE A 29 -0.36 9.14 5.42
C PHE A 29 -1.71 8.43 5.53
N GLU A 30 -2.63 8.77 4.63
CA GLU A 30 -3.94 8.15 4.54
C GLU A 30 -4.11 7.46 3.18
N VAL A 31 -4.90 6.40 3.17
CA VAL A 31 -5.29 5.70 1.95
C VAL A 31 -6.81 5.55 1.92
N ASP A 32 -7.43 6.08 0.87
CA ASP A 32 -8.85 5.87 0.61
C ASP A 32 -9.07 4.48 0.00
N CYS A 33 -9.84 3.66 0.70
CA CYS A 33 -10.26 2.33 0.25
C CYS A 33 -11.78 2.32 0.05
N ASP A 34 -12.24 2.84 -1.08
CA ASP A 34 -13.65 2.92 -1.49
C ASP A 34 -14.54 3.67 -0.46
N GLY A 35 -14.06 4.84 -0.02
CA GLY A 35 -14.70 5.68 1.00
C GLY A 35 -14.35 5.29 2.44
N ARG A 36 -13.48 4.29 2.64
CA ARG A 36 -12.91 3.96 3.96
C ARG A 36 -11.49 4.49 4.07
N ILE A 37 -11.30 5.50 4.91
CA ILE A 37 -10.02 6.16 5.08
C ILE A 37 -9.17 5.40 6.10
N ILE A 38 -8.06 4.83 5.63
CA ILE A 38 -7.14 4.09 6.49
C ILE A 38 -5.94 4.96 6.81
N SER A 39 -5.74 5.27 8.09
CA SER A 39 -4.57 6.02 8.55
C SER A 39 -3.40 5.05 8.79
N VAL A 40 -2.25 5.37 8.21
CA VAL A 40 -1.06 4.53 8.23
C VAL A 40 0.15 5.34 8.70
N THR A 41 0.86 4.82 9.69
CA THR A 41 2.13 5.40 10.16
C THR A 41 3.25 4.38 10.05
N VAL A 42 4.27 4.68 9.26
CA VAL A 42 5.39 3.76 9.00
C VAL A 42 6.74 4.36 9.42
N LYS A 43 7.64 3.49 9.85
CA LYS A 43 9.04 3.85 10.12
C LYS A 43 9.74 4.27 8.81
N PRO A 44 10.79 5.12 8.87
CA PRO A 44 11.55 5.55 7.68
C PRO A 44 12.03 4.37 6.81
N LYS A 45 12.48 3.28 7.44
CA LYS A 45 12.93 2.06 6.73
C LYS A 45 11.83 1.38 5.93
N VAL A 46 10.59 1.41 6.42
CA VAL A 46 9.43 0.82 5.74
C VAL A 46 8.96 1.74 4.61
N TRP A 47 8.90 3.05 4.86
CA TRP A 47 8.60 4.07 3.85
C TRP A 47 9.56 4.02 2.67
N LYS A 48 10.86 3.85 2.94
CA LYS A 48 11.91 3.77 1.93
C LYS A 48 11.62 2.73 0.84
N LYS A 49 10.93 1.64 1.17
CA LYS A 49 10.53 0.62 0.18
C LYS A 49 9.62 1.21 -0.91
N LEU A 50 8.68 2.09 -0.55
CA LEU A 50 7.79 2.76 -1.51
C LEU A 50 8.57 3.77 -2.36
N THR A 51 9.40 4.60 -1.74
CA THR A 51 10.17 5.62 -2.48
C THR A 51 11.19 4.98 -3.42
N ASP A 52 11.83 3.88 -3.00
CA ASP A 52 12.74 3.11 -3.84
C ASP A 52 11.98 2.48 -5.03
N ALA A 53 10.77 1.94 -4.82
CA ALA A 53 9.96 1.42 -5.91
C ALA A 53 9.53 2.52 -6.90
N GLN A 54 9.10 3.67 -6.40
CA GLN A 54 8.72 4.83 -7.22
C GLN A 54 9.89 5.37 -8.05
N ALA A 55 11.12 5.32 -7.54
CA ALA A 55 12.31 5.78 -8.24
C ALA A 55 12.86 4.77 -9.25
N ASN A 56 12.72 3.47 -8.97
CA ASN A 56 13.38 2.42 -9.75
C ASN A 56 12.46 1.69 -10.74
N TYR A 57 11.14 1.73 -10.55
CA TYR A 57 10.19 0.98 -11.37
C TYR A 57 9.23 1.91 -12.11
N PRO A 58 9.05 1.72 -13.44
CA PRO A 58 8.10 2.53 -14.21
C PRO A 58 6.65 2.28 -13.78
N GLN A 59 6.34 1.06 -13.35
CA GLN A 59 5.08 0.70 -12.71
C GLN A 59 5.35 -0.23 -11.55
N TRP A 60 4.66 -0.04 -10.43
CA TRP A 60 4.84 -0.85 -9.24
C TRP A 60 3.52 -1.04 -8.49
N VAL A 61 3.50 -2.01 -7.58
CA VAL A 61 2.43 -2.19 -6.59
C VAL A 61 3.07 -2.33 -5.22
N GLY A 62 2.65 -1.47 -4.28
CA GLY A 62 2.96 -1.58 -2.87
C GLY A 62 1.82 -2.28 -2.14
N ALA A 63 2.10 -3.42 -1.53
CA ALA A 63 1.21 -4.09 -0.60
C ALA A 63 1.56 -3.67 0.83
N ILE A 64 0.64 -2.95 1.47
CA ILE A 64 0.73 -2.48 2.84
C ILE A 64 -0.11 -3.42 3.70
N ALA A 65 0.55 -4.29 4.47
CA ALA A 65 -0.13 -5.24 5.34
C ALA A 65 -0.03 -4.80 6.80
N GLY A 66 -1.07 -5.04 7.59
CA GLY A 66 -1.09 -4.75 9.01
C GLY A 66 -2.32 -5.33 9.70
N LYS A 67 -2.45 -5.05 10.99
CA LYS A 67 -3.60 -5.42 11.81
C LYS A 67 -4.64 -4.30 11.80
N LEU A 68 -5.91 -4.68 11.96
CA LEU A 68 -6.99 -3.72 12.15
C LEU A 68 -6.87 -3.12 13.56
N GLY A 69 -6.68 -1.80 13.63
CA GLY A 69 -6.57 -1.04 14.87
C GLY A 69 -7.87 -0.36 15.27
N GLU A 70 -7.71 0.79 15.94
CA GLU A 70 -8.83 1.61 16.37
C GLU A 70 -9.66 2.06 15.16
N ALA A 71 -10.98 1.98 15.31
CA ALA A 71 -11.90 2.55 14.34
C ALA A 71 -11.84 4.08 14.41
N THR A 72 -11.90 4.72 13.26
CA THR A 72 -12.05 6.17 13.11
C THR A 72 -13.44 6.46 12.55
N ASP A 73 -13.83 7.73 12.44
CA ASP A 73 -15.13 8.13 11.89
C ASP A 73 -15.37 7.57 10.47
N ASN A 74 -14.31 7.47 9.67
CA ASN A 74 -14.37 7.08 8.26
C ASN A 74 -13.57 5.80 7.94
N GLY A 75 -13.05 5.06 8.92
CA GLY A 75 -12.23 3.89 8.67
C GLY A 75 -11.56 3.33 9.92
N PHE A 76 -10.23 3.10 9.85
CA PHE A 76 -9.46 2.59 10.98
C PHE A 76 -7.97 2.92 10.87
N VAL A 77 -7.25 2.80 11.98
CA VAL A 77 -5.79 2.91 12.03
C VAL A 77 -5.16 1.55 11.70
N LEU A 78 -4.27 1.48 10.71
CA LEU A 78 -3.54 0.25 10.40
C LEU A 78 -2.35 0.06 11.36
N LEU A 79 -2.44 -0.96 12.21
CA LEU A 79 -1.40 -1.27 13.20
C LEU A 79 -0.32 -2.17 12.63
N GLU A 80 0.90 -2.00 13.16
CA GLU A 80 2.09 -2.77 12.75
C GLU A 80 2.31 -2.83 11.23
N PRO A 81 2.21 -1.69 10.49
CA PRO A 81 2.24 -1.73 9.04
C PRO A 81 3.62 -2.16 8.52
N ASN A 82 3.62 -3.05 7.53
CA ASN A 82 4.80 -3.41 6.75
C ASN A 82 4.46 -3.37 5.26
N ILE A 83 5.45 -3.00 4.46
CA ILE A 83 5.29 -2.80 3.02
C ILE A 83 6.15 -3.80 2.26
N GLN A 84 5.56 -4.35 1.21
CA GLN A 84 6.25 -5.08 0.15
C GLN A 84 5.95 -4.41 -1.19
N THR A 85 6.97 -4.20 -2.01
CA THR A 85 6.83 -3.57 -3.33
C THR A 85 7.18 -4.57 -4.42
N PHE A 86 6.39 -4.56 -5.48
CA PHE A 86 6.53 -5.43 -6.62
C PHE A 86 6.61 -4.58 -7.88
N GLU A 87 7.62 -4.82 -8.72
CA GLU A 87 7.68 -4.23 -10.06
C GLU A 87 6.55 -4.84 -10.91
N LYS A 88 5.78 -3.99 -11.59
CA LYS A 88 4.90 -4.40 -12.67
C LYS A 88 5.62 -4.12 -13.98
N LYS A 89 5.97 -5.18 -14.70
CA LYS A 89 6.34 -5.03 -16.10
C LYS A 89 5.07 -4.75 -16.89
N ALA A 90 5.07 -3.66 -17.66
CA ALA A 90 4.01 -3.42 -18.63
C ALA A 90 3.88 -4.69 -19.49
N LYS A 91 2.67 -5.24 -19.60
CA LYS A 91 2.41 -6.15 -20.70
C LYS A 91 2.61 -5.30 -21.94
N THR A 92 3.64 -5.60 -22.73
CA THR A 92 3.69 -5.15 -24.12
C THR A 92 2.31 -5.44 -24.68
N PRO A 93 1.55 -4.46 -25.20
CA PRO A 93 0.32 -4.78 -25.88
C PRO A 93 0.72 -5.74 -26.98
N ALA A 94 0.35 -7.01 -26.82
CA ALA A 94 0.44 -7.96 -27.91
C ALA A 94 -0.31 -7.31 -29.06
N ALA A 95 0.33 -7.31 -30.23
CA ALA A 95 -0.29 -6.96 -31.48
C ALA A 95 -1.47 -7.93 -31.72
N ASP A 96 -2.62 -7.65 -31.11
CA ASP A 96 -3.92 -8.26 -31.42
C ASP A 96 -4.84 -7.18 -32.01
N ALA A 97 -4.32 -6.54 -33.05
CA ALA A 97 -5.09 -5.74 -34.00
C ALA A 97 -4.68 -6.13 -35.42
N ALA A 98 -4.82 -7.41 -35.75
CA ALA A 98 -4.74 -7.90 -37.13
C ALA A 98 -5.61 -9.16 -37.27
N THR A 99 -6.93 -8.99 -37.23
CA THR A 99 -7.89 -9.82 -38.00
C THR A 99 -9.29 -9.22 -37.84
N ALA A 100 -9.60 -8.23 -38.67
CA ALA A 100 -10.94 -7.96 -39.19
C ALA A 100 -10.83 -6.87 -40.26
N SER A 101 -10.58 -7.28 -41.50
CA SER A 101 -10.92 -6.53 -42.72
C SER A 101 -11.46 -7.53 -43.72
#